data_AF-A0A9Q3BEQ2-F1
#
_entry.id   AF-A0A9Q3BEQ2-F1
#
_cell.length_a   1.000
_cell.length_b   1.000
_cell.length_c   1.000
_cell.angle_alpha   90.00
_cell.angle_beta   90.00
_cell.angle_gamma   90.00
#
_symmetry.space_group_name_H-M   'P 1'
#
loop_
_entity.id
_entity.type
_entity.pdbx_description
1 polymer ?
#
loop_
_entity_poly.entity_id
_entity_poly.type
_entity_poly.pdbx_seq_one_letter_code
_entity_poly.pdbx_strand_id
1 'polypeptide(L)'
;MSTHDALEKLLNEFRMGRLSTNLTSKRKISLLKMLGINKPAFYICQEPVGKIRGHDIELYLYVKRPYPTMLRRPPYPESLETRKEIEKHINELLDMDLIRKIGNNEIV
;
A
#
# COMPACT_ATOMS: atom_id res chain seq x y z
N MET A 1 -32.79 -4.05 -6.69
CA MET A 1 -31.69 -4.93 -6.24
C MET A 1 -31.97 -5.33 -4.79
N SER A 2 -32.15 -6.61 -4.50
CA SER A 2 -32.54 -7.11 -3.17
C SER A 2 -31.40 -6.93 -2.16
N THR A 3 -31.71 -6.56 -0.91
CA THR A 3 -30.73 -6.42 0.19
C THR A 3 -29.93 -7.69 0.47
N HIS A 4 -30.46 -8.85 0.06
CA HIS A 4 -29.79 -10.14 0.19
C HIS A 4 -28.57 -10.27 -0.73
N ASP A 5 -28.66 -9.67 -1.91
CA ASP A 5 -27.64 -9.72 -2.98
C ASP A 5 -26.40 -8.88 -2.60
N ALA A 6 -26.62 -7.74 -1.95
CA ALA A 6 -25.55 -6.89 -1.42
C ALA A 6 -24.79 -7.52 -0.24
N LEU A 7 -25.48 -8.32 0.58
CA LEU A 7 -24.89 -9.02 1.73
C LEU A 7 -24.00 -10.19 1.28
N GLU A 8 -24.44 -10.97 0.29
CA GLU A 8 -23.61 -12.03 -0.30
C GLU A 8 -22.38 -11.47 -1.02
N LYS A 9 -22.53 -10.33 -1.69
CA LYS A 9 -21.40 -9.62 -2.29
C LYS A 9 -20.37 -9.16 -1.25
N LEU A 10 -20.81 -8.59 -0.13
CA LEU A 10 -19.93 -8.20 0.98
C LEU A 10 -19.23 -9.42 1.61
N LEU A 11 -19.95 -10.53 1.82
CA LEU A 11 -19.38 -11.79 2.31
C LEU A 11 -18.31 -12.34 1.36
N ASN A 12 -18.54 -12.24 0.05
CA ASN A 12 -17.56 -12.64 -0.96
C ASN A 12 -16.37 -11.69 -1.06
N GLU A 13 -16.51 -10.40 -0.73
CA GLU A 13 -15.39 -9.46 -0.66
C GLU A 13 -14.47 -9.76 0.53
N PHE A 14 -15.02 -10.13 1.69
CA PHE A 14 -14.24 -10.45 2.90
C PHE A 14 -13.76 -11.91 2.96
N ARG A 15 -13.58 -12.60 1.82
CA ARG A 15 -13.27 -14.06 1.73
C ARG A 15 -12.05 -14.54 2.54
N MET A 16 -11.14 -13.65 2.92
CA MET A 16 -9.97 -13.96 3.75
C MET A 16 -10.21 -13.74 5.26
N GLY A 17 -11.33 -13.13 5.64
CA GLY A 17 -11.69 -12.84 7.03
C GLY A 17 -12.47 -13.98 7.70
N ARG A 18 -12.14 -14.28 8.96
CA ARG A 18 -12.94 -15.19 9.79
C ARG A 18 -13.77 -14.39 10.78
N LEU A 19 -15.08 -14.61 10.79
CA LEU A 19 -15.96 -14.07 11.83
C LEU A 19 -15.94 -14.99 13.05
N SER A 20 -15.94 -14.40 14.25
CA SER A 20 -16.03 -15.16 15.50
C SER A 20 -17.28 -16.05 15.51
N THR A 21 -17.12 -17.28 16.01
CA THR A 21 -18.22 -18.24 16.23
C THR A 21 -19.22 -17.77 17.29
N ASN A 22 -18.79 -16.87 18.18
CA ASN A 22 -19.63 -16.32 19.26
C ASN A 22 -20.64 -15.27 18.78
N LEU A 23 -20.60 -14.88 17.51
CA LEU A 23 -21.51 -13.89 16.93
C LEU A 23 -22.79 -14.57 16.43
N THR A 24 -23.94 -14.07 16.89
CA THR A 24 -25.24 -14.44 16.31
C THR A 24 -25.40 -13.91 14.88
N SER A 25 -26.28 -14.54 14.10
CA SER A 25 -26.51 -14.17 12.68
C SER A 25 -26.87 -12.69 12.51
N LYS A 26 -27.69 -12.13 13.41
CA LYS A 26 -28.01 -10.69 13.40
C LYS A 26 -26.78 -9.80 13.61
N ARG A 27 -25.86 -10.18 14.52
CA ARG A 27 -24.64 -9.42 14.79
C ARG A 27 -23.65 -9.48 13.63
N LYS A 28 -23.52 -10.64 12.98
CA LYS A 28 -22.69 -10.80 11.77
C LYS A 28 -23.18 -9.88 10.65
N ILE A 29 -24.50 -9.84 10.41
CA ILE A 29 -25.10 -8.95 9.42
C ILE A 29 -24.85 -7.48 9.76
N SER A 30 -25.04 -7.09 11.03
CA SER A 30 -24.78 -5.72 11.48
C SER A 30 -23.31 -5.31 11.30
N LEU A 31 -22.39 -6.22 11.61
CA LEU A 31 -20.95 -6.00 11.45
C LEU A 31 -20.59 -5.84 9.97
N LEU A 32 -21.04 -6.74 9.10
CA LEU A 32 -20.78 -6.67 7.66
C LEU A 32 -21.32 -5.38 7.03
N LYS A 33 -22.50 -4.92 7.48
CA LYS A 33 -23.04 -3.63 7.07
C LYS A 33 -22.13 -2.47 7.50
N MET A 34 -21.67 -2.47 8.75
CA MET A 34 -20.75 -1.45 9.27
C MET A 34 -19.43 -1.45 8.49
N LEU A 35 -18.85 -2.62 8.25
CA LEU A 35 -17.61 -2.77 7.46
C LEU A 35 -17.80 -2.32 6.01
N GLY A 36 -18.97 -2.58 5.41
CA GLY A 36 -19.30 -2.10 4.07
C GLY A 36 -19.46 -0.58 4.00
N ILE A 37 -20.07 0.05 5.02
CA ILE A 37 -20.21 1.51 5.11
C ILE A 37 -18.84 2.17 5.30
N ASN A 38 -18.02 1.61 6.19
CA ASN A 38 -16.70 2.14 6.55
C ASN A 38 -15.57 1.52 5.72
N LYS A 39 -15.88 0.96 4.55
CA LYS A 39 -14.92 0.32 3.65
C LYS A 39 -13.63 1.13 3.41
N PRO A 40 -13.68 2.45 3.13
CA PRO A 40 -12.46 3.24 2.89
C PRO A 40 -11.63 3.53 4.16
N ALA A 41 -12.16 3.25 5.36
CA ALA A 41 -11.39 3.38 6.60
C ALA A 41 -10.50 2.16 6.86
N PHE A 42 -10.71 1.06 6.13
CA PHE A 42 -9.94 -0.17 6.26
C PHE A 42 -9.01 -0.32 5.07
N TYR A 43 -7.79 -0.76 5.34
CA TYR A 43 -6.85 -1.12 4.29
C TYR A 43 -7.33 -2.38 3.56
N ILE A 44 -7.97 -2.19 2.41
CA ILE A 44 -8.28 -3.26 1.47
C ILE A 44 -7.18 -3.20 0.42
N CYS A 45 -6.57 -4.35 0.11
CA CYS A 45 -5.39 -4.49 -0.77
C CYS A 45 -5.52 -3.88 -2.19
N GLN A 46 -6.66 -3.27 -2.53
CA GLN A 46 -6.97 -2.67 -3.82
C GLN A 46 -6.87 -1.13 -3.81
N GLU A 47 -6.75 -0.50 -2.65
CA GLU A 47 -6.61 0.96 -2.56
C GLU A 47 -5.11 1.35 -2.48
N PRO A 48 -4.66 2.34 -3.28
CA PRO A 48 -3.27 2.76 -3.27
C PRO A 48 -2.92 3.35 -1.91
N VAL A 49 -1.88 2.80 -1.29
CA VAL A 49 -1.31 3.30 -0.02
C VAL A 49 -0.83 4.73 -0.23
N GLY A 50 -1.08 5.62 0.73
CA GLY A 50 -0.31 6.85 0.84
C GLY A 50 -0.71 8.01 -0.08
N LYS A 51 -1.86 7.98 -0.77
CA LYS A 51 -2.37 9.13 -1.53
C LYS A 51 -2.96 10.24 -0.63
N ILE A 52 -2.30 10.52 0.50
CA ILE A 52 -2.65 11.57 1.44
C ILE A 52 -2.09 12.89 0.86
N ARG A 53 -2.98 13.69 0.27
CA ARG A 53 -2.61 15.01 -0.26
C ARG A 53 -2.27 15.97 0.88
N GLY A 54 -1.25 16.82 0.70
CA GLY A 54 -0.95 17.94 1.59
C GLY A 54 0.10 17.70 2.68
N HIS A 55 0.84 16.59 2.61
CA HIS A 55 1.96 16.29 3.51
C HIS A 55 3.29 16.24 2.73
N ASP A 56 3.44 17.13 1.75
CA ASP A 56 4.68 17.22 0.99
C ASP A 56 5.80 17.75 1.91
N ILE A 57 6.93 17.06 1.91
CA ILE A 57 8.08 17.41 2.74
C ILE A 57 9.15 18.00 1.83
N GLU A 58 9.56 19.23 2.15
CA GLU A 58 10.74 19.84 1.52
C GLU A 58 11.98 19.53 2.36
N LEU A 59 12.94 18.83 1.76
CA LEU A 59 14.21 18.50 2.40
C LEU A 59 15.32 19.38 1.84
N TYR A 60 15.95 20.17 2.72
CA TYR A 60 17.03 21.07 2.36
C TYR A 60 18.38 20.52 2.84
N LEU A 61 19.36 20.48 1.94
CA LEU A 61 20.74 20.19 2.31
C LEU A 61 21.42 21.47 2.80
N TYR A 62 22.06 21.40 3.97
CA TYR A 62 22.90 22.48 4.49
C TYR A 62 24.25 22.62 3.74
N VAL A 63 24.53 21.72 2.79
CA VAL A 63 25.77 21.68 2.00
C VAL A 63 25.50 22.05 0.55
N LYS A 64 26.40 22.82 -0.05
CA LYS A 64 26.37 23.18 -1.47
C LYS A 64 27.24 22.21 -2.28
N ARG A 65 26.98 22.11 -3.59
CA ARG A 65 27.82 21.32 -4.51
C ARG A 65 29.28 21.81 -4.44
N PRO A 66 30.28 20.90 -4.59
CA PRO A 66 30.14 19.47 -4.89
C PRO A 66 29.69 18.65 -3.67
N TYR A 67 28.76 17.73 -3.88
CA TYR A 67 28.27 16.84 -2.83
C TYR A 67 29.35 15.83 -2.39
N PRO A 68 29.34 15.38 -1.13
CA PRO A 68 30.29 14.38 -0.63
C PRO A 68 30.30 13.13 -1.52
N THR A 69 31.50 12.61 -1.82
CA THR A 69 31.67 11.38 -2.62
C THR A 69 30.98 10.17 -1.99
N MET A 70 30.78 10.18 -0.66
CA MET A 70 30.02 9.17 0.07
C MET A 70 28.58 9.01 -0.41
N LEU A 71 27.98 10.04 -1.01
CA LEU A 71 26.62 9.97 -1.59
C LEU A 71 26.59 9.29 -2.97
N ARG A 72 27.76 9.01 -3.56
CA ARG A 72 27.90 8.35 -4.88
C ARG A 72 28.35 6.90 -4.78
N ARG A 73 28.12 6.25 -3.63
CA ARG A 73 28.53 4.86 -3.45
C ARG A 73 27.71 3.97 -4.36
N PRO A 74 28.34 3.03 -5.10
CA PRO A 74 27.59 2.02 -5.81
C PRO A 74 26.78 1.19 -4.80
N PRO A 75 25.63 0.63 -5.22
CA PRO A 75 24.91 -0.32 -4.39
C PRO A 75 25.83 -1.50 -4.05
N TYR A 76 25.66 -2.02 -2.84
CA TYR A 76 26.40 -3.20 -2.40
C TYR A 76 26.01 -4.42 -3.28
N PRO A 77 26.94 -5.31 -3.64
CA PRO A 77 26.61 -6.49 -4.43
C PRO A 77 25.67 -7.42 -3.65
N GLU A 78 24.59 -7.85 -4.31
CA GLU A 78 23.60 -8.76 -3.74
C GLU A 78 23.61 -10.12 -4.43
N SER A 79 23.16 -11.15 -3.71
CA SER A 79 22.98 -12.48 -4.30
C SER A 79 21.83 -12.47 -5.32
N LEU A 80 21.88 -13.40 -6.29
CA LEU A 80 20.82 -13.51 -7.31
C LEU A 80 19.45 -13.82 -6.70
N GLU A 81 19.41 -14.58 -5.61
CA GLU A 81 18.18 -14.94 -4.90
C GLU A 81 17.61 -13.71 -4.19
N THR A 82 18.46 -13.00 -3.45
CA THR A 82 18.09 -11.76 -2.76
C THR A 82 17.55 -10.71 -3.74
N ARG A 83 18.22 -10.54 -4.88
CA ARG A 83 17.80 -9.62 -5.93
C ARG A 83 16.40 -9.93 -6.46
N LYS A 84 16.08 -11.21 -6.68
CA LYS A 84 14.76 -11.62 -7.18
C LYS A 84 13.64 -11.32 -6.19
N GLU A 85 13.88 -11.54 -4.90
CA GLU A 85 12.89 -11.22 -3.87
C GLU A 85 12.70 -9.72 -3.70
N ILE A 86 13.79 -8.94 -3.71
CA ILE A 86 13.72 -7.47 -3.67
C ILE A 86 12.99 -6.92 -4.89
N GLU A 87 13.23 -7.48 -6.07
CA GLU A 87 12.59 -7.05 -7.32
C GLU A 87 11.06 -7.20 -7.27
N LYS A 88 10.52 -8.25 -6.62
CA LYS A 88 9.08 -8.40 -6.40
C LYS A 88 8.52 -7.21 -5.61
N HIS A 89 9.16 -6.87 -4.49
CA HIS A 89 8.72 -5.76 -3.65
C HIS A 89 8.90 -4.40 -4.31
N ILE A 90 9.96 -4.19 -5.09
CA ILE A 90 10.13 -2.98 -5.89
C ILE A 90 8.96 -2.81 -6.87
N ASN A 91 8.56 -3.89 -7.55
CA ASN A 91 7.43 -3.86 -8.48
C ASN A 91 6.12 -3.54 -7.77
N GLU A 92 5.87 -4.14 -6.60
CA GLU A 92 4.69 -3.80 -5.76
C GLU A 92 4.67 -2.30 -5.41
N LEU A 93 5.81 -1.72 -5.01
CA LEU A 93 5.90 -0.30 -4.65
C LEU A 93 5.73 0.63 -5.86
N LEU A 94 6.18 0.21 -7.05
CA LEU A 94 5.97 0.93 -8.30
C LEU A 94 4.48 0.92 -8.69
N ASP A 95 3.81 -0.24 -8.59
CA ASP A 95 2.38 -0.38 -8.90
C ASP A 95 1.49 0.45 -7.94
N MET A 96 1.95 0.63 -6.70
CA MET A 96 1.30 1.49 -5.70
C MET A 96 1.59 2.99 -5.87
N ASP A 97 2.43 3.39 -6.83
CA ASP A 97 2.85 4.79 -7.05
C ASP A 97 3.54 5.41 -5.80
N LEU A 98 4.19 4.56 -4.99
CA LEU A 98 4.94 4.98 -3.80
C LEU A 98 6.39 5.35 -4.13
N ILE A 99 6.95 4.69 -5.15
CA ILE A 99 8.28 4.98 -5.69
C ILE A 99 8.17 5.16 -7.20
N ARG A 100 9.12 5.91 -7.78
CA ARG A 100 9.21 6.09 -9.23
C ARG A 100 10.64 6.00 -9.71
N LYS A 101 10.81 5.69 -10.99
CA LYS A 101 12.11 5.76 -11.64
C LYS A 101 12.48 7.23 -11.87
N ILE A 102 13.68 7.61 -11.41
CA ILE A 102 14.27 8.93 -11.66
C ILE A 102 15.39 8.74 -12.68
N GLY A 103 15.41 9.57 -13.72
CA GLY A 103 16.46 9.53 -14.74
C GLY A 103 17.77 10.17 -14.24
N ASN A 104 18.91 9.75 -14.79
CA ASN A 104 20.24 10.29 -14.41
C ASN A 104 20.38 11.82 -14.58
N ASN A 105 19.52 12.44 -15.40
CA ASN A 105 19.55 13.88 -15.70
C ASN A 105 18.36 14.64 -15.12
N GLU A 106 17.49 13.98 -14.35
CA GLU A 106 16.34 14.63 -13.74
C GLU A 106 16.83 15.37 -12.48
N ILE A 107 16.75 16.71 -12.51
CA ILE A 107 17.02 17.54 -11.33
C ILE A 107 15.71 17.60 -10.55
N VAL A 108 15.67 16.89 -9.43
CA VAL A 108 14.63 17.02 -8.40
C VAL A 108 15.04 18.10 -7.41
#